data_AF-A0A4Y5Z4U0-F1
#
_entry.id   AF-A0A4Y5Z4U0-F1
#
_cell.length_a   1.000
_cell.length_b   1.000
_cell.length_c   1.000
_cell.angle_alpha   90.00
_cell.angle_beta   90.00
_cell.angle_gamma   90.00
#
_symmetry.space_group_name_H-M   'P 1'
#
loop_
_entity.id
_entity.type
_entity.pdbx_description
1 polymer ?
#
loop_
_entity_poly.entity_id
_entity_poly.type
_entity_poly.pdbx_seq_one_letter_code
_entity_poly.pdbx_strand_id
1 'polypeptide(L)'
;MQTRRHTKVTPDWHRWIGEALANGSAPAELLATMKEHQFDERVAREAIADSVFGGVAPPPSGDAQASDFVSRLPAGHVIHTPDRDIRVLVRVARPVIAVLDNVLDAAECDGMIALARSRLARSAVVAPDSGSNTVMDIRTSEGAYFHRAESELVQRIDARTAAIMQLPEEHGEGLQVMRYGVGGEYMPHYDYFAPDQKGSAPHIASGGQRVSTLIMYLDDAQAGGETIFPRIDFSYVPRKGQGLYFEYAAADGSLDPLSLHGGAPVVAGEKWIVTKWMRERAFAG
;
A
#
# COMPACT_ATOMS: atom_id res chain seq x y z
N MET A 1 26.07 14.66 19.32
CA MET A 1 26.82 13.74 18.42
C MET A 1 25.81 12.83 17.76
N GLN A 2 25.63 12.89 16.44
CA GLN A 2 24.80 11.91 15.72
C GLN A 2 25.58 10.59 15.64
N THR A 3 25.12 9.57 16.35
CA THR A 3 25.61 8.20 16.20
C THR A 3 25.39 7.78 14.74
N ARG A 4 26.47 7.45 14.01
CA ARG A 4 26.36 6.98 12.62
C ARG A 4 25.57 5.67 12.61
N ARG A 5 24.39 5.67 12.00
CA ARG A 5 23.59 4.46 11.77
C ARG A 5 24.10 3.71 10.54
N HIS A 6 23.96 2.38 10.54
CA HIS A 6 24.26 1.56 9.38
C HIS A 6 23.17 1.73 8.32
N THR A 7 23.55 2.19 7.14
CA THR A 7 22.64 2.42 6.01
C THR A 7 22.72 1.34 4.93
N LYS A 8 23.46 0.25 5.19
CA LYS A 8 23.58 -0.92 4.30
C LYS A 8 23.47 -2.19 5.11
N VAL A 9 22.61 -3.12 4.68
CA VAL A 9 22.50 -4.46 5.26
C VAL A 9 23.48 -5.39 4.54
N THR A 10 24.30 -6.11 5.30
CA THR A 10 25.30 -7.02 4.73
C THR A 10 24.65 -8.36 4.34
N PRO A 11 25.28 -9.17 3.47
CA PRO A 11 24.77 -10.49 3.12
C PRO A 11 24.53 -11.41 4.33
N ASP A 12 25.34 -11.31 5.39
CA ASP A 12 25.15 -12.10 6.60
C ASP A 12 23.91 -11.65 7.39
N TRP A 13 23.60 -10.35 7.41
CA TRP A 13 22.35 -9.86 8.00
C TRP A 13 21.14 -10.28 7.16
N HIS A 14 21.22 -10.26 5.82
CA HIS A 14 20.15 -10.81 4.99
C HIS A 14 19.93 -12.31 5.25
N ARG A 15 21.00 -13.08 5.43
CA ARG A 15 20.91 -14.50 5.80
C ARG A 15 20.25 -14.68 7.17
N TRP A 16 20.67 -13.89 8.17
CA TRP A 16 20.09 -13.92 9.50
C TRP A 16 18.60 -13.57 9.50
N ILE A 17 18.19 -12.53 8.75
CA ILE A 17 16.76 -12.17 8.59
C ILE A 17 15.99 -13.38 8.05
N GLY A 18 16.47 -13.99 6.97
CA GLY A 18 15.84 -15.16 6.37
C GLY A 18 15.73 -16.35 7.32
N GLU A 19 16.80 -16.67 8.04
CA GLU A 19 16.82 -17.76 9.04
C GLU A 19 15.90 -17.48 10.22
N ALA A 20 15.87 -16.25 10.75
CA ALA A 20 15.01 -15.87 11.86
C ALA A 20 13.52 -15.96 11.49
N LEU A 21 13.15 -15.49 10.30
CA LEU A 21 11.79 -15.63 9.76
C LEU A 21 11.40 -17.11 9.57
N ALA A 22 12.30 -17.93 9.02
CA ALA A 22 12.08 -19.36 8.84
C ALA A 22 11.89 -20.09 10.19
N ASN A 23 12.50 -19.58 11.25
CA ASN A 23 12.35 -20.08 12.62
C ASN A 23 11.15 -19.47 13.37
N GLY A 24 10.30 -18.68 12.69
CA GLY A 24 9.07 -18.13 13.23
C GLY A 24 9.20 -16.84 14.05
N SER A 25 10.36 -16.18 14.01
CA SER A 25 10.53 -14.88 14.66
C SER A 25 9.66 -13.82 13.98
N ALA A 26 9.00 -12.97 14.77
CA ALA A 26 8.12 -11.95 14.21
C ALA A 26 8.93 -10.80 13.59
N PRO A 27 8.51 -10.22 12.45
CA PRO A 27 9.25 -9.11 11.82
C PRO A 27 9.48 -7.89 12.71
N ALA A 28 8.59 -7.64 13.68
CA ALA A 28 8.78 -6.60 14.69
C ALA A 28 9.98 -6.88 15.62
N GLU A 29 10.21 -8.15 15.98
CA GLU A 29 11.37 -8.58 16.79
C GLU A 29 12.68 -8.42 16.00
N LEU A 30 12.65 -8.76 14.70
CA LEU A 30 13.78 -8.53 13.81
C LEU A 30 14.12 -7.05 13.71
N LEU A 31 13.11 -6.20 13.54
CA LEU A 31 13.29 -4.76 13.47
C LEU A 31 13.88 -4.19 14.77
N ALA A 32 13.39 -4.64 15.93
CA ALA A 32 13.94 -4.26 17.23
C ALA A 32 15.44 -4.64 17.32
N THR A 33 15.77 -5.87 16.96
CA THR A 33 17.16 -6.37 16.94
C THR A 33 18.05 -5.52 16.02
N MET A 34 17.61 -5.25 14.79
CA MET A 34 18.39 -4.42 13.86
C MET A 34 18.58 -2.99 14.38
N LYS A 35 17.57 -2.41 15.05
CA LYS A 35 17.70 -1.08 15.68
C LYS A 35 18.69 -1.08 16.84
N GLU A 36 18.72 -2.12 17.67
CA GLU A 36 19.73 -2.29 18.73
C GLU A 36 21.14 -2.36 18.15
N HIS A 37 21.29 -2.98 16.98
CA HIS A 37 22.53 -3.02 16.21
C HIS A 37 22.79 -1.75 15.36
N GLN A 38 22.11 -0.64 15.65
CA GLN A 38 22.31 0.68 15.04
C GLN A 38 22.02 0.75 13.53
N PHE A 39 21.22 -0.16 12.98
CA PHE A 39 20.72 0.01 11.62
C PHE A 39 19.78 1.21 11.53
N ASP A 40 19.83 1.90 10.40
CA ASP A 40 18.80 2.85 10.06
C ASP A 40 17.46 2.13 9.91
N GLU A 41 16.40 2.71 10.48
CA GLU A 41 15.10 2.05 10.55
C GLU A 41 14.51 1.79 9.17
N ARG A 42 14.70 2.70 8.21
CA ARG A 42 14.23 2.53 6.83
C ARG A 42 14.92 1.31 6.20
N VAL A 43 16.23 1.22 6.37
CA VAL A 43 17.08 0.16 5.81
C VAL A 43 16.76 -1.20 6.44
N ALA A 44 16.52 -1.24 7.75
CA ALA A 44 16.10 -2.46 8.44
C ALA A 44 14.73 -2.95 7.95
N ARG A 45 13.76 -2.03 7.83
CA ARG A 45 12.41 -2.36 7.35
C ARG A 45 12.41 -2.86 5.91
N GLU A 46 13.20 -2.23 5.04
CA GLU A 46 13.37 -2.65 3.64
C GLU A 46 13.96 -4.06 3.55
N ALA A 47 15.04 -4.35 4.28
CA ALA A 47 15.66 -5.67 4.26
C ALA A 47 14.75 -6.78 4.81
N ILE A 48 13.99 -6.50 5.87
CA ILE A 48 12.98 -7.43 6.40
C ILE A 48 11.87 -7.65 5.36
N ALA A 49 11.38 -6.59 4.72
CA ALA A 49 10.35 -6.67 3.68
C ALA A 49 10.81 -7.52 2.48
N ASP A 50 12.05 -7.32 2.02
CA ASP A 50 12.62 -8.11 0.92
C ASP A 50 12.67 -9.61 1.26
N SER A 51 12.93 -9.98 2.52
CA SER A 51 12.91 -11.37 2.96
C SER A 51 11.50 -11.94 3.14
N VAL A 52 10.50 -11.13 3.50
CA VAL A 52 9.12 -11.58 3.70
C VAL A 52 8.35 -11.69 2.38
N PHE A 53 8.50 -10.70 1.49
CA PHE A 53 7.66 -10.55 0.31
C PHE A 53 8.35 -10.92 -1.00
N GLY A 54 9.61 -11.36 -0.94
CA GLY A 54 10.41 -11.63 -2.14
C GLY A 54 10.96 -10.32 -2.71
N GLY A 55 12.22 -10.04 -2.42
CA GLY A 55 12.93 -8.91 -2.98
C GLY A 55 13.14 -9.12 -4.48
N VAL A 56 12.43 -8.38 -5.32
CA VAL A 56 12.93 -8.09 -6.67
C VAL A 56 14.04 -7.06 -6.47
N ALA A 57 15.29 -7.49 -6.69
CA ALA A 57 16.44 -6.59 -6.69
C ALA A 57 16.14 -5.44 -7.67
N PRO A 58 16.40 -4.17 -7.29
CA PRO A 58 16.29 -3.08 -8.25
C PRO A 58 17.17 -3.45 -9.46
N PRO A 59 16.69 -3.26 -10.70
CA PRO A 59 17.52 -3.52 -11.86
C PRO A 59 18.84 -2.73 -11.71
N PRO A 60 19.97 -3.29 -12.17
CA PRO A 60 21.23 -2.56 -12.14
C PRO A 60 21.00 -1.20 -12.78
N SER A 61 21.62 -0.16 -12.22
CA SER A 61 21.61 1.20 -12.75
C SER A 61 22.31 1.23 -14.11
N GLY A 62 21.62 0.73 -15.13
CA GLY A 62 21.86 0.92 -16.54
C GLY A 62 20.89 1.98 -17.05
N ASP A 63 21.31 2.68 -18.10
CA ASP A 63 20.65 3.84 -18.69
C ASP A 63 19.13 3.79 -18.58
N ALA A 64 18.54 4.88 -18.06
CA ALA A 64 17.10 5.06 -17.94
C ALA A 64 16.44 4.91 -19.32
N GLN A 65 16.13 3.68 -19.70
CA GLN A 65 15.15 3.40 -20.74
C GLN A 65 13.86 4.08 -20.28
N ALA A 66 13.21 4.78 -21.21
CA ALA A 66 11.92 5.40 -20.97
C ALA A 66 11.04 4.40 -20.23
N SER A 67 10.56 4.79 -19.05
CA SER A 67 9.81 3.90 -18.17
C SER A 67 8.61 3.35 -18.92
N ASP A 68 8.56 2.03 -19.16
CA ASP A 68 7.37 1.33 -19.69
C ASP A 68 6.16 1.49 -18.74
N PHE A 69 6.41 1.93 -17.50
CA PHE A 69 5.38 2.36 -16.55
C PHE A 69 4.88 3.76 -16.91
N VAL A 70 3.92 3.80 -17.84
CA VAL A 70 3.15 5.00 -18.20
C VAL A 70 1.93 5.09 -17.29
N SER A 71 1.69 6.26 -16.70
CA SER A 71 0.52 6.44 -15.84
C SER A 71 -0.78 6.32 -16.62
N ARG A 72 -1.76 5.62 -16.03
CA ARG A 72 -3.14 5.58 -16.51
C ARG A 72 -3.89 6.88 -16.22
N LEU A 73 -3.47 7.66 -15.22
CA LEU A 73 -4.16 8.91 -14.88
C LEU A 73 -4.17 9.89 -16.05
N PRO A 74 -5.28 10.62 -16.27
CA PRO A 74 -5.33 11.68 -17.29
C PRO A 74 -4.22 12.72 -17.08
N ALA A 75 -3.62 13.25 -18.16
CA ALA A 75 -2.44 14.14 -18.08
C ALA A 75 -2.72 15.55 -17.48
N GLY A 76 -3.97 15.89 -17.18
CA GLY A 76 -4.39 17.19 -16.67
C GLY A 76 -4.16 17.41 -15.16
N HIS A 77 -4.46 18.63 -14.70
CA HIS A 77 -4.46 19.00 -13.28
C HIS A 77 -5.78 18.68 -12.57
N VAL A 78 -6.81 18.34 -13.34
CA VAL A 78 -8.13 17.97 -12.84
C VAL A 78 -8.55 16.67 -13.52
N ILE A 79 -9.05 15.73 -12.73
CA ILE A 79 -9.71 14.51 -13.20
C ILE A 79 -11.20 14.71 -12.95
N HIS A 80 -11.99 14.65 -14.02
CA HIS A 80 -13.45 14.76 -13.94
C HIS A 80 -14.03 13.38 -13.61
N THR A 81 -14.75 13.27 -12.50
CA THR A 81 -15.48 12.05 -12.11
C THR A 81 -16.99 12.29 -12.24
N PRO A 82 -17.82 11.23 -12.11
CA PRO A 82 -19.28 11.38 -12.27
C PRO A 82 -19.94 12.39 -11.34
N ASP A 83 -19.31 12.71 -10.21
CA ASP A 83 -19.92 13.49 -9.14
C ASP A 83 -19.06 14.63 -8.57
N ARG A 84 -17.76 14.73 -8.93
CA ARG A 84 -16.90 15.87 -8.58
C ARG A 84 -15.63 15.95 -9.42
N ASP A 85 -14.96 17.09 -9.30
CA ASP A 85 -13.62 17.29 -9.84
C ASP A 85 -12.56 16.97 -8.79
N ILE A 86 -11.56 16.19 -9.20
CA ILE A 86 -10.42 15.78 -8.37
C ILE A 86 -9.18 16.52 -8.84
N ARG A 87 -8.51 17.24 -7.95
CA ARG A 87 -7.29 18.00 -8.32
C ARG A 87 -6.06 17.14 -8.13
N VAL A 88 -5.16 17.17 -9.10
CA VAL A 88 -3.87 16.48 -9.00
C VAL A 88 -2.83 17.44 -8.45
N LEU A 89 -2.34 17.17 -7.24
CA LEU A 89 -1.40 18.03 -6.52
C LEU A 89 0.07 17.71 -6.83
N VAL A 90 0.38 16.42 -6.98
CA VAL A 90 1.74 15.92 -7.20
C VAL A 90 1.69 14.75 -8.19
N ARG A 91 2.73 14.63 -9.02
CA ARG A 91 2.99 13.46 -9.86
C ARG A 91 4.45 13.03 -9.70
N VAL A 92 4.66 11.74 -9.47
CA VAL A 92 5.96 11.08 -9.56
C VAL A 92 5.90 10.15 -10.76
N ALA A 93 6.92 10.20 -11.61
CA ALA A 93 6.93 9.43 -12.86
C ALA A 93 7.29 7.95 -12.63
N ARG A 94 8.18 7.66 -11.66
CA ARG A 94 8.59 6.29 -11.34
C ARG A 94 8.94 6.13 -9.85
N PRO A 95 8.26 5.21 -9.12
CA PRO A 95 7.03 4.57 -9.54
C PRO A 95 5.97 5.64 -9.82
N VAL A 96 4.96 5.29 -10.61
CA VAL A 96 3.86 6.22 -10.84
C VAL A 96 3.14 6.47 -9.52
N ILE A 97 3.18 7.71 -9.03
CA ILE A 97 2.45 8.16 -7.84
C ILE A 97 1.73 9.46 -8.18
N ALA A 98 0.52 9.64 -7.66
CA ALA A 98 -0.14 10.93 -7.64
C ALA A 98 -0.80 11.22 -6.29
N VAL A 99 -0.69 12.48 -5.86
CA VAL A 99 -1.47 13.01 -4.73
C VAL A 99 -2.70 13.70 -5.30
N LEU A 100 -3.87 13.30 -4.81
CA LEU A 100 -5.17 13.73 -5.29
C LEU A 100 -5.92 14.44 -4.17
N ASP A 101 -6.46 15.61 -4.45
CA ASP A 101 -7.26 16.40 -3.53
C ASP A 101 -8.75 16.28 -3.86
N ASN A 102 -9.60 16.48 -2.86
CA ASN A 102 -11.06 16.41 -2.98
C ASN A 102 -11.59 15.02 -3.39
N VAL A 103 -10.85 13.94 -3.12
CA VAL A 103 -11.26 12.56 -3.45
C VAL A 103 -12.49 12.14 -2.65
N LEU A 104 -12.53 12.48 -1.37
CA LEU A 104 -13.70 12.34 -0.50
C LEU A 104 -14.00 13.68 0.16
N ASP A 105 -15.28 13.98 0.40
CA ASP A 105 -15.62 15.08 1.31
C ASP A 105 -15.65 14.61 2.77
N ALA A 106 -15.78 15.56 3.70
CA ALA A 106 -15.79 15.28 5.13
C ALA A 106 -16.92 14.33 5.54
N ALA A 107 -18.12 14.45 4.93
CA ALA A 107 -19.27 13.62 5.26
C ALA A 107 -19.10 12.18 4.75
N GLU A 108 -18.48 12.00 3.58
CA GLU A 108 -18.11 10.69 3.06
C GLU A 108 -17.04 10.02 3.92
N CYS A 109 -16.02 10.78 4.36
CA CYS A 109 -15.03 10.28 5.30
C CYS A 109 -15.67 9.80 6.61
N ASP A 110 -16.52 10.62 7.22
CA ASP A 110 -17.20 10.29 8.48
C ASP A 110 -18.18 9.12 8.31
N GLY A 111 -18.88 9.07 7.17
CA GLY A 111 -19.78 7.98 6.80
C GLY A 111 -19.04 6.64 6.67
N MET A 112 -17.89 6.61 6.01
CA MET A 112 -17.08 5.39 5.89
C MET A 112 -16.53 4.92 7.24
N ILE A 113 -16.09 5.85 8.10
CA ILE A 113 -15.68 5.52 9.47
C ILE A 113 -16.86 4.92 10.24
N ALA A 114 -18.04 5.55 10.18
CA ALA A 114 -19.22 5.08 10.89
C ALA A 114 -19.66 3.67 10.44
N LEU A 115 -19.66 3.40 9.13
CA LEU A 115 -19.96 2.08 8.58
C LEU A 115 -18.96 1.02 9.03
N ALA A 116 -17.68 1.38 9.15
CA ALA A 116 -16.61 0.45 9.50
C ALA A 116 -16.54 0.11 10.99
N ARG A 117 -16.90 1.03 11.89
CA ARG A 117 -16.70 0.89 13.35
C ARG A 117 -17.25 -0.42 13.93
N SER A 118 -18.42 -0.88 13.47
CA SER A 118 -19.04 -2.13 13.97
C SER A 118 -18.47 -3.40 13.34
N ARG A 119 -17.62 -3.28 12.32
CA ARG A 119 -17.07 -4.39 11.52
C ARG A 119 -15.56 -4.56 11.68
N LEU A 120 -14.89 -3.66 12.41
CA LEU A 120 -13.45 -3.70 12.59
C LEU A 120 -13.02 -5.02 13.26
N ALA A 121 -12.12 -5.74 12.58
CA ALA A 121 -11.41 -6.89 13.10
C ALA A 121 -9.93 -6.79 12.76
N ARG A 122 -9.06 -7.58 13.40
CA ARG A 122 -7.63 -7.62 13.05
C ARG A 122 -7.44 -7.88 11.56
N SER A 123 -6.67 -7.03 10.88
CA SER A 123 -6.41 -7.17 9.45
C SER A 123 -5.52 -8.37 9.16
N ALA A 124 -5.83 -9.11 8.10
CA ALA A 124 -5.02 -10.22 7.60
C ALA A 124 -4.14 -9.79 6.41
N VAL A 125 -3.11 -10.59 6.15
CA VAL A 125 -2.19 -10.52 5.01
C VAL A 125 -2.15 -11.87 4.30
N VAL A 126 -1.85 -11.89 3.01
CA VAL A 126 -1.75 -13.14 2.24
C VAL A 126 -0.42 -13.83 2.57
N ALA A 127 -0.49 -15.04 3.12
CA ALA A 127 0.70 -15.83 3.44
C ALA A 127 1.41 -16.31 2.15
N PRO A 128 2.74 -16.10 2.01
CA PRO A 128 3.49 -16.44 0.80
C PRO A 128 3.43 -17.91 0.35
N ASP A 129 3.31 -18.83 1.30
CA ASP A 129 3.38 -20.27 1.09
C ASP A 129 2.01 -20.90 0.78
N SER A 130 0.99 -20.51 1.54
CA SER A 130 -0.34 -21.11 1.55
C SER A 130 -1.38 -20.28 0.81
N GLY A 131 -1.11 -18.98 0.57
CA GLY A 131 -2.08 -18.04 0.00
C GLY A 131 -3.24 -17.71 0.95
N SER A 132 -3.22 -18.22 2.19
CA SER A 132 -4.26 -17.99 3.18
C SER A 132 -4.16 -16.60 3.79
N ASN A 133 -5.31 -16.02 4.15
CA ASN A 133 -5.36 -14.78 4.91
C ASN A 133 -4.96 -15.07 6.36
N THR A 134 -3.77 -14.61 6.76
CA THR A 134 -3.21 -14.82 8.10
C THR A 134 -3.01 -13.49 8.82
N VAL A 135 -3.31 -13.42 10.11
CA VAL A 135 -2.98 -12.26 10.94
C VAL A 135 -1.49 -12.35 11.29
N MET A 136 -0.70 -11.37 10.87
CA MET A 136 0.73 -11.28 11.15
C MET A 136 1.08 -9.92 11.75
N ASP A 137 2.11 -9.86 12.59
CA ASP A 137 2.54 -8.61 13.25
C ASP A 137 3.13 -7.57 12.29
N ILE A 138 3.39 -7.94 11.04
CA ILE A 138 3.78 -7.00 9.97
C ILE A 138 2.70 -5.96 9.67
N ARG A 139 1.45 -6.25 10.05
CA ARG A 139 0.30 -5.38 9.87
C ARG A 139 -0.49 -5.31 11.18
N THR A 140 -0.43 -4.16 11.84
CA THR A 140 -1.07 -3.98 13.15
C THR A 140 -2.40 -3.21 13.09
N SER A 141 -3.00 -3.06 11.90
CA SER A 141 -4.34 -2.45 11.74
C SER A 141 -5.53 -3.35 12.10
N GLU A 142 -6.62 -2.69 12.45
CA GLU A 142 -7.98 -3.22 12.36
C GLU A 142 -8.55 -2.87 10.98
N GLY A 143 -9.36 -3.74 10.38
CA GLY A 143 -9.93 -3.52 9.06
C GLY A 143 -11.38 -4.00 8.96
N ALA A 144 -12.10 -3.38 8.02
CA ALA A 144 -13.45 -3.76 7.61
C ALA A 144 -13.49 -3.82 6.08
N TYR A 145 -14.14 -4.84 5.54
CA TYR A 145 -14.33 -5.01 4.10
C TYR A 145 -15.77 -4.68 3.71
N PHE A 146 -15.93 -4.04 2.57
CA PHE A 146 -17.21 -3.73 1.96
C PHE A 146 -17.22 -4.26 0.53
N HIS A 147 -18.30 -4.94 0.16
CA HIS A 147 -18.49 -5.34 -1.23
C HIS A 147 -18.67 -4.13 -2.14
N ARG A 148 -18.36 -4.28 -3.42
CA ARG A 148 -18.61 -3.23 -4.41
C ARG A 148 -20.10 -2.86 -4.39
N ALA A 149 -20.38 -1.56 -4.39
CA ALA A 149 -21.73 -1.01 -4.34
C ALA A 149 -22.62 -1.54 -3.18
N GLU A 150 -22.04 -1.94 -2.05
CA GLU A 150 -22.80 -2.49 -0.90
C GLU A 150 -23.80 -1.49 -0.30
N SER A 151 -23.51 -0.19 -0.40
CA SER A 151 -24.40 0.90 0.00
C SER A 151 -24.29 2.05 -1.00
N GLU A 152 -25.22 3.00 -0.97
CA GLU A 152 -25.16 4.18 -1.85
C GLU A 152 -23.86 4.98 -1.70
N LEU A 153 -23.32 5.08 -0.48
CA LEU A 153 -22.03 5.73 -0.24
C LEU A 153 -20.89 4.97 -0.91
N VAL A 154 -20.84 3.65 -0.71
CA VAL A 154 -19.82 2.78 -1.30
C VAL A 154 -19.91 2.80 -2.83
N GLN A 155 -21.12 2.73 -3.40
CA GLN A 155 -21.35 2.80 -4.84
C GLN A 155 -20.83 4.11 -5.45
N ARG A 156 -21.10 5.26 -4.81
CA ARG A 156 -20.56 6.55 -5.30
C ARG A 156 -19.04 6.58 -5.28
N ILE A 157 -18.43 6.07 -4.20
CA ILE A 157 -16.97 5.99 -4.08
C ILE A 157 -16.41 5.02 -5.14
N ASP A 158 -17.03 3.87 -5.37
CA ASP A 158 -16.60 2.91 -6.39
C ASP A 158 -16.59 3.53 -7.78
N ALA A 159 -17.69 4.16 -8.20
CA ALA A 159 -17.79 4.84 -9.49
C ALA A 159 -16.74 5.96 -9.63
N ARG A 160 -16.52 6.74 -8.56
CA ARG A 160 -15.50 7.80 -8.54
C ARG A 160 -14.09 7.24 -8.66
N THR A 161 -13.77 6.19 -7.91
CA THR A 161 -12.44 5.57 -7.94
C THR A 161 -12.15 4.90 -9.28
N ALA A 162 -13.15 4.26 -9.91
CA ALA A 162 -13.02 3.73 -11.27
C ALA A 162 -12.68 4.83 -12.29
N ALA A 163 -13.38 5.97 -12.22
CA ALA A 163 -13.09 7.14 -13.05
C ALA A 163 -11.70 7.72 -12.77
N ILE A 164 -11.25 7.80 -11.51
CA ILE A 164 -9.89 8.26 -11.17
C ILE A 164 -8.85 7.32 -11.75
N MET A 165 -8.99 6.02 -11.50
CA MET A 165 -7.97 5.00 -11.77
C MET A 165 -8.01 4.50 -13.23
N GLN A 166 -8.94 5.03 -14.04
CA GLN A 166 -9.09 4.76 -15.47
C GLN A 166 -9.24 3.27 -15.80
N LEU A 167 -10.02 2.58 -14.98
CA LEU A 167 -10.39 1.18 -15.14
C LEU A 167 -11.87 0.98 -14.84
N PRO A 168 -12.56 0.05 -15.53
CA PRO A 168 -13.97 -0.22 -15.26
C PRO A 168 -14.21 -0.65 -13.80
N GLU A 169 -15.39 -0.36 -13.25
CA GLU A 169 -15.73 -0.66 -11.85
C GLU A 169 -15.60 -2.16 -11.53
N GLU A 170 -15.88 -3.03 -12.49
CA GLU A 170 -15.76 -4.48 -12.34
C GLU A 170 -14.32 -4.96 -12.15
N HIS A 171 -13.31 -4.14 -12.43
CA HIS A 171 -11.92 -4.46 -12.10
C HIS A 171 -11.61 -4.17 -10.62
N GLY A 172 -12.44 -3.39 -9.94
CA GLY A 172 -12.22 -3.01 -8.55
C GLY A 172 -12.57 -4.11 -7.58
N GLU A 173 -11.66 -4.42 -6.67
CA GLU A 173 -12.00 -5.11 -5.42
C GLU A 173 -12.93 -4.22 -4.57
N GLY A 174 -13.59 -4.82 -3.59
CA GLY A 174 -14.35 -4.07 -2.58
C GLY A 174 -13.47 -3.10 -1.78
N LEU A 175 -14.10 -2.15 -1.11
CA LEU A 175 -13.39 -1.16 -0.29
C LEU A 175 -12.89 -1.79 1.00
N GLN A 176 -11.63 -1.56 1.33
CA GLN A 176 -11.06 -1.94 2.62
C GLN A 176 -10.84 -0.71 3.50
N VAL A 177 -11.65 -0.54 4.54
CA VAL A 177 -11.38 0.45 5.58
C VAL A 177 -10.37 -0.12 6.57
N MET A 178 -9.41 0.70 6.99
CA MET A 178 -8.43 0.33 8.00
C MET A 178 -8.27 1.43 9.04
N ARG A 179 -8.03 1.01 10.28
CA ARG A 179 -7.72 1.86 11.42
C ARG A 179 -6.38 1.45 12.04
N TYR A 180 -5.55 2.45 12.31
CA TYR A 180 -4.29 2.32 13.03
C TYR A 180 -4.35 3.21 14.28
N GLY A 181 -4.25 2.62 15.47
CA GLY A 181 -4.03 3.37 16.71
C GLY A 181 -2.55 3.74 16.88
N VAL A 182 -2.22 4.39 18.00
CA VAL A 182 -0.81 4.71 18.35
C VAL A 182 0.07 3.46 18.32
N GLY A 183 1.23 3.56 17.65
CA GLY A 183 2.16 2.46 17.38
C GLY A 183 1.73 1.54 16.23
N GLY A 184 0.48 1.64 15.77
CA GLY A 184 -0.02 0.89 14.62
C GLY A 184 0.72 1.27 13.34
N GLU A 185 1.09 0.25 12.57
CA GLU A 185 1.88 0.38 11.35
C GLU A 185 1.58 -0.72 10.34
N TYR A 186 2.13 -0.55 9.15
CA TYR A 186 2.23 -1.62 8.17
C TYR A 186 3.64 -1.59 7.56
N MET A 187 4.39 -2.65 7.80
CA MET A 187 5.71 -2.84 7.20
C MET A 187 5.67 -2.67 5.67
N PRO A 188 6.77 -2.18 5.06
CA PRO A 188 6.87 -2.07 3.61
C PRO A 188 6.51 -3.38 2.91
N HIS A 189 5.65 -3.30 1.91
CA HIS A 189 5.13 -4.43 1.16
C HIS A 189 4.75 -3.99 -0.27
N TYR A 190 4.38 -4.97 -1.08
CA TYR A 190 3.77 -4.75 -2.39
C TYR A 190 2.29 -5.08 -2.33
N ASP A 191 1.48 -4.32 -3.06
CA ASP A 191 0.06 -4.62 -3.21
C ASP A 191 -0.21 -5.63 -4.31
N TYR A 192 0.71 -5.79 -5.28
CA TYR A 192 0.66 -6.88 -6.24
C TYR A 192 0.96 -8.23 -5.58
N PHE A 193 0.48 -9.30 -6.19
CA PHE A 193 0.83 -10.66 -5.80
C PHE A 193 2.16 -11.06 -6.44
N ALA A 194 3.16 -11.46 -5.65
CA ALA A 194 4.48 -11.82 -6.17
C ALA A 194 4.38 -13.07 -7.08
N PRO A 195 4.77 -13.01 -8.38
CA PRO A 195 4.53 -14.09 -9.34
C PRO A 195 5.23 -15.41 -9.01
N ASP A 196 6.33 -15.35 -8.27
CA ASP A 196 7.16 -16.49 -7.87
C ASP A 196 6.67 -17.17 -6.57
N GLN A 197 5.70 -16.58 -5.87
CA GLN A 197 5.12 -17.15 -4.65
C GLN A 197 3.96 -18.08 -4.98
N LYS A 198 3.99 -19.30 -4.43
CA LYS A 198 2.90 -20.29 -4.58
C LYS A 198 1.55 -19.75 -4.10
N GLY A 199 1.57 -18.97 -3.02
CA GLY A 199 0.38 -18.34 -2.45
C GLY A 199 -0.29 -17.32 -3.37
N SER A 200 0.40 -16.80 -4.39
CA SER A 200 -0.14 -15.79 -5.32
C SER A 200 -1.07 -16.36 -6.37
N ALA A 201 -0.84 -17.61 -6.83
CA ALA A 201 -1.57 -18.18 -7.96
C ALA A 201 -3.11 -18.20 -7.77
N PRO A 202 -3.66 -18.58 -6.60
CA PRO A 202 -5.10 -18.54 -6.37
C PRO A 202 -5.68 -17.12 -6.45
N HIS A 203 -4.94 -16.12 -5.97
CA HIS A 203 -5.39 -14.72 -6.00
C HIS A 203 -5.36 -14.13 -7.41
N ILE A 204 -4.34 -14.48 -8.21
CA ILE A 204 -4.23 -14.06 -9.62
C ILE A 204 -5.29 -14.73 -10.49
N ALA A 205 -5.73 -15.95 -10.15
CA ALA A 205 -6.76 -16.66 -10.90
C ALA A 205 -8.09 -15.87 -10.97
N SER A 206 -8.41 -15.09 -9.92
CA SER A 206 -9.58 -14.22 -9.87
C SER A 206 -9.19 -12.77 -10.17
N GLY A 207 -9.62 -12.23 -11.32
CA GLY A 207 -9.32 -10.84 -11.73
C GLY A 207 -7.91 -10.59 -12.25
N GLY A 208 -6.99 -11.56 -12.22
CA GLY A 208 -5.61 -11.31 -12.62
C GLY A 208 -4.81 -10.56 -11.54
N GLN A 209 -3.72 -9.94 -11.97
CA GLN A 209 -2.84 -9.19 -11.08
C GLN A 209 -3.53 -7.89 -10.60
N ARG A 210 -3.19 -7.41 -9.39
CA ARG A 210 -3.52 -6.02 -9.04
C ARG A 210 -2.61 -5.08 -9.83
N VAL A 211 -3.11 -3.94 -10.28
CA VAL A 211 -2.35 -3.07 -11.21
C VAL A 211 -2.12 -1.66 -10.68
N SER A 212 -2.97 -1.23 -9.74
CA SER A 212 -2.88 0.07 -9.08
C SER A 212 -3.69 0.09 -7.80
N THR A 213 -3.34 1.05 -6.95
CA THR A 213 -3.94 1.27 -5.63
C THR A 213 -4.30 2.74 -5.46
N LEU A 214 -5.44 2.99 -4.82
CA LEU A 214 -5.81 4.30 -4.29
C LEU A 214 -6.07 4.19 -2.79
N ILE A 215 -5.24 4.86 -2.00
CA ILE A 215 -5.42 5.03 -0.55
C ILE A 215 -6.11 6.37 -0.33
N MET A 216 -7.30 6.37 0.25
CA MET A 216 -8.07 7.56 0.61
C MET A 216 -8.01 7.79 2.11
N TYR A 217 -7.66 8.99 2.55
CA TYR A 217 -7.48 9.30 3.97
C TYR A 217 -8.78 9.84 4.57
N LEU A 218 -9.27 9.19 5.61
CA LEU A 218 -10.57 9.53 6.24
C LEU A 218 -10.41 10.48 7.43
N ASP A 219 -9.19 10.67 7.90
CA ASP A 219 -8.88 11.58 9.00
C ASP A 219 -7.49 12.20 8.83
N ASP A 220 -7.26 13.32 9.52
CA ASP A 220 -5.95 13.93 9.62
C ASP A 220 -5.12 13.22 10.70
N ALA A 221 -3.99 12.64 10.31
CA ALA A 221 -3.09 12.05 11.29
C ALA A 221 -2.46 13.16 12.15
N GLN A 222 -2.60 13.06 13.48
CA GLN A 222 -2.06 14.08 14.38
C GLN A 222 -0.52 14.08 14.39
N ALA A 223 0.10 12.90 14.39
CA ALA A 223 1.55 12.73 14.19
C ALA A 223 1.88 11.30 13.74
N GLY A 224 2.86 11.16 12.84
CA GLY A 224 3.21 9.87 12.23
C GLY A 224 2.13 9.38 11.25
N GLY A 225 2.13 8.08 10.94
CA GLY A 225 1.14 7.48 10.06
C GLY A 225 1.33 7.79 8.57
N GLU A 226 2.49 8.30 8.15
CA GLU A 226 2.82 8.54 6.75
C GLU A 226 2.67 7.28 5.90
N THR A 227 2.25 7.45 4.65
CA THR A 227 2.45 6.39 3.65
C THR A 227 3.83 6.61 3.03
N ILE A 228 4.73 5.64 3.20
CA ILE A 228 6.15 5.75 2.85
C ILE A 228 6.47 4.87 1.65
N PHE A 229 7.38 5.33 0.78
CA PHE A 229 7.96 4.59 -0.33
C PHE A 229 9.49 4.57 -0.14
N PRO A 230 10.04 3.61 0.62
CA PRO A 230 11.41 3.66 1.11
C PRO A 230 12.49 3.59 0.01
N ARG A 231 12.15 3.08 -1.18
CA ARG A 231 13.08 2.93 -2.32
C ARG A 231 13.30 4.21 -3.12
N ILE A 232 12.48 5.24 -2.90
CA ILE A 232 12.55 6.53 -3.59
C ILE A 232 12.59 7.72 -2.61
N ASP A 233 12.76 7.46 -1.31
CA ASP A 233 12.75 8.46 -0.25
C ASP A 233 11.53 9.40 -0.29
N PHE A 234 10.36 8.85 -0.65
CA PHE A 234 9.10 9.59 -0.67
C PHE A 234 8.23 9.21 0.53
N SER A 235 7.59 10.21 1.11
CA SER A 235 6.58 10.02 2.15
C SER A 235 5.43 10.99 1.92
N TYR A 236 4.22 10.53 2.19
CA TYR A 236 3.02 11.34 2.14
C TYR A 236 2.35 11.37 3.50
N VAL A 237 2.12 12.59 4.00
CA VAL A 237 1.44 12.84 5.28
C VAL A 237 -0.07 12.79 5.05
N PRO A 238 -0.83 11.92 5.76
CA PRO A 238 -2.28 11.80 5.64
C PRO A 238 -3.01 13.14 5.79
N ARG A 239 -3.93 13.41 4.86
CA ARG A 239 -4.84 14.55 4.92
C ARG A 239 -6.26 14.11 4.61
N LYS A 240 -7.21 14.41 5.50
CA LYS A 240 -8.61 14.02 5.35
C LYS A 240 -9.16 14.46 3.99
N GLY A 241 -9.81 13.53 3.29
CA GLY A 241 -10.41 13.75 1.98
C GLY A 241 -9.46 13.62 0.79
N GLN A 242 -8.14 13.57 1.02
CA GLN A 242 -7.16 13.36 -0.04
C GLN A 242 -6.98 11.87 -0.36
N GLY A 243 -6.43 11.61 -1.55
CA GLY A 243 -6.05 10.28 -2.00
C GLY A 243 -4.58 10.23 -2.42
N LEU A 244 -3.94 9.09 -2.16
CA LEU A 244 -2.63 8.74 -2.70
C LEU A 244 -2.80 7.56 -3.66
N TYR A 245 -2.60 7.84 -4.94
CA TYR A 245 -2.68 6.88 -6.01
C TYR A 245 -1.27 6.40 -6.39
N PHE A 246 -1.11 5.12 -6.69
CA PHE A 246 0.11 4.59 -7.26
C PHE A 246 -0.14 3.36 -8.14
N GLU A 247 0.74 3.17 -9.12
CA GLU A 247 0.69 2.06 -10.08
C GLU A 247 1.97 1.24 -10.02
N TYR A 248 1.84 -0.04 -10.34
CA TYR A 248 2.96 -0.97 -10.24
C TYR A 248 2.94 -2.07 -11.28
N ALA A 249 2.00 -2.04 -12.24
CA ALA A 249 2.00 -2.94 -13.38
C ALA A 249 2.02 -2.13 -14.67
N ALA A 250 3.00 -2.39 -15.55
CA ALA A 250 3.06 -1.82 -16.90
C ALA A 250 2.15 -2.60 -17.87
N ALA A 251 2.00 -2.09 -19.09
CA ALA A 251 1.17 -2.69 -20.12
C ALA A 251 1.68 -4.06 -20.60
N ASP A 252 2.98 -4.34 -20.46
CA ASP A 252 3.60 -5.62 -20.79
C ASP A 252 3.53 -6.65 -19.64
N GLY A 253 2.89 -6.29 -18.52
CA GLY A 253 2.77 -7.12 -17.33
C GLY A 253 3.97 -7.05 -16.38
N SER A 254 5.01 -6.25 -16.69
CA SER A 254 6.11 -6.03 -15.77
C SER A 254 5.66 -5.30 -14.50
N LEU A 255 6.27 -5.63 -13.36
CA LEU A 255 5.94 -5.06 -12.06
C LEU A 255 7.01 -4.05 -11.62
N ASP A 256 6.62 -2.89 -11.08
CA ASP A 256 7.57 -1.87 -10.64
C ASP A 256 8.02 -2.14 -9.19
N PRO A 257 9.28 -2.56 -8.96
CA PRO A 257 9.80 -2.82 -7.63
C PRO A 257 10.00 -1.55 -6.80
N LEU A 258 9.89 -0.35 -7.40
CA LEU A 258 9.96 0.92 -6.67
C LEU A 258 8.63 1.28 -5.98
N SER A 259 7.55 0.54 -6.26
CA SER A 259 6.24 0.68 -5.61
C SER A 259 6.17 0.09 -4.19
N LEU A 260 7.28 -0.44 -3.68
CA LEU A 260 7.38 -0.90 -2.30
C LEU A 260 6.95 0.25 -1.38
N HIS A 261 5.92 0.01 -0.56
CA HIS A 261 5.35 1.05 0.28
C HIS A 261 4.85 0.50 1.61
N GLY A 262 4.71 1.36 2.61
CA GLY A 262 4.23 0.97 3.93
C GLY A 262 3.53 2.11 4.66
N GLY A 263 2.96 1.80 5.82
CA GLY A 263 2.43 2.79 6.75
C GLY A 263 3.39 2.97 7.92
N ALA A 264 3.97 4.16 8.06
CA ALA A 264 4.80 4.50 9.22
C ALA A 264 3.97 4.42 10.52
N PRO A 265 4.61 4.17 11.68
CA PRO A 265 3.92 4.17 12.97
C PRO A 265 3.12 5.44 13.20
N VAL A 266 1.89 5.29 13.70
CA VAL A 266 1.14 6.42 14.26
C VAL A 266 1.79 6.82 15.59
N VAL A 267 2.19 8.08 15.71
CA VAL A 267 2.83 8.62 16.92
C VAL A 267 1.79 9.23 17.87
N ALA A 268 0.76 9.88 17.33
CA ALA A 268 -0.34 10.44 18.11
C ALA A 268 -1.67 10.35 17.34
N GLY A 269 -2.77 10.16 18.07
CA GLY A 269 -4.11 10.04 17.51
C GLY A 269 -4.37 8.66 16.90
N GLU A 270 -5.12 8.64 15.80
CA GLU A 270 -5.39 7.46 14.99
C GLU A 270 -5.35 7.80 13.50
N LYS A 271 -5.06 6.81 12.65
CA LYS A 271 -5.12 6.93 11.20
C LYS A 271 -6.23 6.05 10.66
N TRP A 272 -7.13 6.64 9.88
CA TRP A 272 -8.18 5.95 9.15
C TRP A 272 -7.98 6.11 7.65
N ILE A 273 -8.00 5.00 6.91
CA ILE A 273 -7.92 5.00 5.45
C ILE A 273 -8.91 4.03 4.83
N VAL A 274 -9.35 4.32 3.60
CA VAL A 274 -9.99 3.36 2.70
C VAL A 274 -9.02 3.04 1.58
N THR A 275 -8.80 1.76 1.31
CA THR A 275 -8.01 1.31 0.17
C THR A 275 -8.92 0.74 -0.91
N LYS A 276 -8.68 1.16 -2.15
CA LYS A 276 -9.23 0.57 -3.37
C LYS A 276 -8.09 -0.06 -4.18
N TRP A 277 -8.23 -1.35 -4.50
CA TRP A 277 -7.34 -2.05 -5.43
C TRP A 277 -8.06 -2.29 -6.75
N MET A 278 -7.33 -2.09 -7.85
CA MET A 278 -7.81 -2.42 -9.19
C MET A 278 -7.06 -3.63 -9.73
N ARG A 279 -7.80 -4.52 -10.39
CA ARG A 279 -7.33 -5.73 -11.04
C ARG A 279 -7.13 -5.53 -12.54
N GLU A 280 -6.30 -6.38 -13.13
CA GLU A 280 -6.06 -6.42 -14.58
C GLU A 280 -7.32 -6.77 -15.37
N ARG A 281 -8.17 -7.64 -14.82
CA ARG A 281 -9.43 -8.12 -15.41
C ARG A 281 -10.57 -7.98 -14.40
N ALA A 282 -11.79 -8.17 -14.87
CA ALA A 282 -12.98 -8.19 -14.02
C ALA A 282 -12.82 -9.14 -12.82
N PHE A 283 -13.08 -8.61 -11.63
CA PHE A 283 -13.00 -9.27 -10.35
C PHE A 283 -14.41 -9.56 -9.81
N ALA A 284 -14.69 -10.83 -9.57
CA ALA A 284 -15.94 -11.23 -8.94
C ALA A 284 -15.83 -11.03 -7.43
N GLY A 285 -16.28 -9.88 -6.92
CA GLY A 285 -16.31 -9.57 -5.49
C GLY A 285 -17.05 -8.29 -5.13
#